data_AF-A0A521WBU5-F1
#
_entry.id   AF-A0A521WBU5-F1
#
_cell.length_a   1.000
_cell.length_b   1.000
_cell.length_c   1.000
_cell.angle_alpha   90.00
_cell.angle_beta   90.00
_cell.angle_gamma   90.00
#
_symmetry.space_group_name_H-M   'P 1'
#
loop_
_entity.id
_entity.type
_entity.pdbx_description
1 polymer ?
#
loop_
_entity_poly.entity_id
_entity_poly.type
_entity_poly.pdbx_seq_one_letter_code
_entity_poly.pdbx_strand_id
1 'polypeptide(L)'
;MQAGTAVSSLVDVMRGKLRDAGLGEAELISKTPVEEAFGDTAAVFRIGPVRLRFTRERGQEFVDLAAESEPEKFHQFDDVDIAMGWRSVDEVLARCEPEPIDAVLRRVKANVTTLCDAFSGHQERLTRARVDRAARDRGEAFISRLRGKK
;
A
#
# COMPACT_ATOMS: atom_id res chain seq x y z
N MET A 1 -31.35 -26.39 5.80
CA MET A 1 -29.90 -26.27 5.49
C MET A 1 -29.76 -25.48 4.21
N GLN A 2 -29.20 -24.28 4.29
CA GLN A 2 -28.58 -23.58 3.17
C GLN A 2 -27.27 -22.99 3.69
N ALA A 3 -26.16 -23.34 3.03
CA ALA A 3 -24.82 -22.81 3.25
C ALA A 3 -24.87 -21.27 3.13
N GLY A 4 -24.25 -20.48 4.01
CA GLY A 4 -22.85 -20.59 4.38
C GLY A 4 -22.01 -19.75 3.42
N THR A 5 -22.16 -18.42 3.46
CA THR A 5 -21.11 -17.51 2.98
C THR A 5 -20.92 -16.47 4.08
N ALA A 6 -20.03 -16.77 5.03
CA ALA A 6 -19.52 -15.74 5.91
C ALA A 6 -18.88 -14.69 5.00
N VAL A 7 -19.35 -13.44 5.06
CA VAL A 7 -18.64 -12.31 4.45
C VAL A 7 -17.26 -12.30 5.10
N SER A 8 -16.25 -12.78 4.37
CA SER A 8 -14.88 -12.82 4.87
C SER A 8 -14.47 -11.40 5.21
N SER A 9 -14.07 -11.16 6.46
CA SER A 9 -13.64 -9.83 6.87
C SER A 9 -12.42 -9.42 6.03
N LEU A 10 -12.23 -8.12 5.77
CA LEU A 10 -11.04 -7.62 5.05
C LEU A 10 -9.75 -8.20 5.65
N VAL A 11 -9.71 -8.35 6.97
CA VAL A 11 -8.59 -8.95 7.70
C VAL A 11 -8.32 -10.39 7.24
N ASP A 12 -9.36 -11.22 7.10
CA ASP A 12 -9.19 -12.63 6.69
C ASP A 12 -8.71 -12.73 5.24
N VAL A 13 -9.27 -11.88 4.36
CA VAL A 13 -8.85 -11.81 2.95
C VAL A 13 -7.38 -11.39 2.86
N MET A 14 -7.00 -10.30 3.53
CA MET A 14 -5.63 -9.77 3.48
C MET A 14 -4.64 -10.71 4.15
N ARG A 15 -5.02 -11.41 5.23
CA ARG A 15 -4.20 -12.44 5.85
C ARG A 15 -3.95 -13.62 4.91
N GLY A 16 -4.95 -14.02 4.11
CA GLY A 16 -4.78 -15.00 3.04
C GLY A 16 -3.75 -14.53 2.01
N LYS A 17 -3.97 -13.34 1.44
CA LYS A 17 -3.07 -12.76 0.42
C LYS A 17 -1.63 -12.56 0.90
N LEU A 18 -1.44 -12.08 2.14
CA LEU A 18 -0.11 -11.95 2.75
C LEU A 18 0.59 -13.31 2.86
N ARG A 19 -0.12 -14.35 3.29
CA ARG A 19 0.43 -15.71 3.37
C ARG A 19 0.83 -16.23 1.99
N ASP A 20 -0.03 -16.08 1.00
CA ASP A 20 0.20 -16.53 -0.38
C ASP A 20 1.38 -15.80 -1.03
N ALA A 21 1.60 -14.53 -0.65
CA ALA A 21 2.75 -13.74 -1.05
C ALA A 21 4.05 -14.04 -0.27
N GLY A 22 4.04 -14.98 0.70
CA GLY A 22 5.20 -15.29 1.53
C GLY A 22 5.51 -14.23 2.60
N LEU A 23 4.50 -13.46 3.01
CA LEU A 23 4.51 -12.44 4.07
C LEU A 23 3.60 -12.88 5.24
N GLY A 24 3.43 -14.18 5.45
CA GLY A 24 2.51 -14.74 6.46
C GLY A 24 2.90 -14.44 7.91
N GLU A 25 4.12 -13.96 8.13
CA GLU A 25 4.66 -13.49 9.40
C GLU A 25 4.25 -12.03 9.73
N ALA A 26 3.50 -11.37 8.85
CA ALA A 26 2.91 -10.06 9.10
C ALA A 26 1.89 -10.09 10.26
N GLU A 27 2.09 -9.23 11.25
CA GLU A 27 1.24 -9.16 12.44
C GLU A 27 0.11 -8.15 12.25
N LEU A 28 -1.13 -8.53 12.55
CA LEU A 28 -2.26 -7.59 12.56
C LEU A 28 -2.13 -6.62 13.75
N ILE A 29 -2.02 -5.32 13.49
CA ILE A 29 -1.90 -4.28 14.52
C ILE A 29 -3.23 -3.58 14.77
N SER A 30 -4.01 -3.30 13.73
CA SER A 30 -5.32 -2.66 13.87
C SER A 30 -6.27 -3.02 12.73
N LYS A 31 -7.56 -2.82 12.99
CA LYS A 31 -8.62 -2.90 11.99
C LYS A 31 -9.68 -1.85 12.29
N THR A 32 -10.22 -1.21 11.25
CA THR A 32 -11.40 -0.37 11.38
C THR A 32 -12.65 -1.25 11.27
N PRO A 33 -13.62 -1.16 12.18
CA PRO A 33 -14.86 -1.92 12.08
C PRO A 33 -15.63 -1.53 10.80
N VAL A 34 -16.34 -2.51 10.24
CA VAL A 34 -17.15 -2.34 9.03
C VAL A 34 -18.39 -1.52 9.41
N GLU A 35 -18.44 -0.23 9.07
CA GLU A 35 -19.72 0.48 9.01
C GLU A 35 -20.35 0.19 7.64
N GLU A 36 -21.42 -0.60 7.66
CA GLU A 36 -22.11 -1.19 6.51
C GLU A 36 -22.64 -0.16 5.47
N ALA A 37 -22.50 1.14 5.72
CA ALA A 37 -23.05 2.20 4.88
C ALA A 37 -22.02 3.00 4.04
N PHE A 38 -20.72 3.02 4.39
CA PHE A 38 -19.75 3.91 3.72
C PHE A 38 -18.39 3.30 3.34
N GLY A 39 -18.25 1.97 3.40
CA GLY A 39 -17.34 1.23 2.51
C GLY A 39 -15.84 1.25 2.81
N ASP A 40 -15.33 2.14 3.67
CA ASP A 40 -13.89 2.20 3.95
C ASP A 40 -13.51 1.28 5.10
N THR A 41 -13.17 0.04 4.74
CA THR A 41 -12.56 -0.91 5.67
C THR A 41 -11.06 -0.84 5.55
N ALA A 42 -10.37 -0.72 6.69
CA ALA A 42 -8.92 -0.72 6.74
C ALA A 42 -8.41 -1.81 7.67
N ALA A 43 -7.34 -2.49 7.25
CA ALA A 43 -6.60 -3.44 8.08
C ALA A 43 -5.11 -3.07 8.03
N VAL A 44 -4.49 -2.90 9.19
CA VAL A 44 -3.07 -2.55 9.29
C VAL A 44 -2.30 -3.75 9.81
N PHE A 45 -1.32 -4.19 9.02
CA PHE A 45 -0.37 -5.23 9.38
C PHE A 45 1.03 -4.64 9.55
N ARG A 46 1.88 -5.31 10.32
CA ARG A 46 3.28 -4.94 10.54
C ARG A 46 4.21 -6.02 10.04
N ILE A 47 5.29 -5.61 9.37
CA ILE A 47 6.41 -6.46 8.96
C ILE A 47 7.70 -5.70 9.32
N GLY A 48 8.37 -6.14 10.38
CA GLY A 48 9.51 -5.41 10.95
C GLY A 48 9.14 -3.95 11.26
N PRO A 49 9.92 -2.95 10.83
CA PRO A 49 9.65 -1.52 11.07
C PRO A 49 8.64 -0.92 10.08
N VAL A 50 8.01 -1.73 9.21
CA VAL A 50 7.09 -1.28 8.17
C VAL A 50 5.65 -1.64 8.55
N ARG A 51 4.74 -0.68 8.40
CA ARG A 51 3.29 -0.89 8.51
C ARG A 51 2.68 -0.90 7.11
N LEU A 52 1.82 -1.88 6.86
CA LEU A 52 1.06 -2.04 5.63
C LEU A 52 -0.41 -1.80 5.96
N ARG A 53 -0.98 -0.71 5.44
CA ARG A 53 -2.41 -0.43 5.56
C ARG A 53 -3.10 -0.88 4.28
N PHE A 54 -3.95 -1.88 4.39
CA PHE A 54 -4.84 -2.30 3.32
C PHE A 54 -6.15 -1.54 3.45
N THR A 55 -6.58 -0.89 2.36
CA THR A 55 -7.91 -0.31 2.26
C THR A 55 -8.67 -0.97 1.11
N ARG A 56 -10.00 -1.02 1.25
CA ARG A 56 -10.88 -1.36 0.13
C ARG A 56 -11.79 -0.18 -0.14
N GLU A 57 -11.63 0.46 -1.29
CA GLU A 57 -12.41 1.63 -1.69
C GLU A 57 -13.14 1.31 -2.99
N ARG A 58 -14.48 1.39 -2.98
CA ARG A 58 -15.34 1.09 -4.15
C ARG A 58 -15.04 -0.26 -4.84
N GLY A 59 -14.65 -1.27 -4.05
CA GLY A 59 -14.32 -2.60 -4.54
C GLY A 59 -12.88 -2.77 -5.04
N GLN A 60 -12.07 -1.71 -5.03
CA GLN A 60 -10.65 -1.75 -5.35
C GLN A 60 -9.82 -1.85 -4.07
N GLU A 61 -8.73 -2.61 -4.11
CA GLU A 61 -7.86 -2.87 -2.97
C GLU A 61 -6.56 -2.10 -3.12
N PHE A 62 -6.15 -1.39 -2.08
CA PHE A 62 -4.93 -0.61 -2.05
C PHE A 62 -4.06 -1.02 -0.88
N VAL A 63 -2.77 -0.73 -0.99
CA VAL A 63 -1.83 -0.82 0.12
C VAL A 63 -1.01 0.45 0.23
N ASP A 64 -0.96 0.98 1.44
CA ASP A 64 -0.12 2.09 1.81
C ASP A 64 0.93 1.64 2.82
N LEU A 65 2.07 2.31 2.83
CA LEU A 65 3.19 2.03 3.73
C LEU A 65 3.41 3.19 4.71
N ALA A 66 3.73 2.85 5.96
CA ALA A 66 4.20 3.80 6.96
C ALA A 66 5.39 3.22 7.73
N ALA A 67 6.26 4.10 8.24
CA ALA A 67 7.27 3.71 9.22
C ALA A 67 6.60 3.42 10.56
N GLU A 68 7.16 2.50 11.35
CA GLU A 68 6.70 2.28 12.71
C GLU A 68 6.92 3.50 13.61
N SER A 69 7.93 4.33 13.31
CA SER A 69 8.21 5.60 14.01
C SER A 69 7.24 6.73 13.67
N GLU A 70 6.52 6.66 12.55
CA GLU A 70 5.50 7.64 12.13
C GLU A 70 4.20 6.92 11.73
N PRO A 71 3.52 6.27 12.67
CA PRO A 71 2.44 5.31 12.39
C PRO A 71 1.16 5.94 11.80
N GLU A 72 1.06 7.27 11.80
CA GLU A 72 -0.07 8.03 11.27
C GLU A 72 0.16 8.50 9.82
N LYS A 73 1.40 8.43 9.31
CA LYS A 73 1.76 8.96 8.00
C LYS A 73 1.93 7.83 6.97
N PHE A 74 0.81 7.47 6.36
CA PHE A 74 0.77 6.48 5.29
C PHE A 74 1.04 7.11 3.91
N HIS A 75 1.82 6.40 3.10
CA HIS A 75 2.18 6.76 1.74
C HIS A 75 1.69 5.68 0.77
N GLN A 76 1.16 6.11 -0.37
CA GLN A 76 0.76 5.16 -1.42
C GLN A 76 1.96 4.36 -1.91
N PHE A 77 1.77 3.07 -2.13
CA PHE A 77 2.86 2.20 -2.57
C PHE A 77 3.50 2.66 -3.90
N ASP A 78 2.74 3.28 -4.79
CA ASP A 78 3.28 3.88 -6.02
C ASP A 78 4.33 4.97 -5.75
N ASP A 79 4.12 5.82 -4.74
CA ASP A 79 5.08 6.86 -4.37
C ASP A 79 6.35 6.24 -3.77
N VAL A 80 6.19 5.12 -3.05
CA VAL A 80 7.32 4.33 -2.55
C VAL A 80 8.09 3.70 -3.71
N ASP A 81 7.41 3.08 -4.67
CA ASP A 81 8.05 2.48 -5.85
C ASP A 81 8.87 3.52 -6.64
N ILE A 82 8.35 4.74 -6.76
CA ILE A 82 9.06 5.85 -7.40
C ILE A 82 10.25 6.31 -6.55
N ALA A 83 10.06 6.52 -5.24
CA ALA A 83 11.12 6.96 -4.34
C ALA A 83 12.27 5.97 -4.21
N MET A 84 11.97 4.67 -4.37
CA MET A 84 12.95 3.59 -4.37
C MET A 84 13.58 3.34 -5.74
N GLY A 85 13.11 4.03 -6.79
CA GLY A 85 13.61 3.89 -8.16
C GLY A 85 13.23 2.57 -8.83
N TRP A 86 12.19 1.89 -8.33
CA TRP A 86 11.71 0.63 -8.91
C TRP A 86 10.75 0.84 -10.07
N ARG A 87 10.05 1.99 -10.08
CA ARG A 87 9.25 2.44 -11.20
C ARG A 87 9.42 3.95 -11.41
N SER A 88 9.31 4.37 -12.65
CA SER A 88 9.22 5.77 -13.02
C SER A 88 7.81 6.32 -12.83
N VAL A 89 7.71 7.65 -12.75
CA VAL A 89 6.42 8.36 -12.74
C VAL A 89 5.59 8.01 -13.98
N ASP A 90 6.22 7.94 -15.15
CA ASP A 90 5.54 7.63 -16.42
C ASP A 90 4.96 6.22 -16.45
N GLU A 91 5.70 5.22 -15.93
CA GLU A 91 5.22 3.83 -15.83
C GLU A 91 4.02 3.72 -14.89
N VAL A 92 4.05 4.44 -13.75
CA VAL A 92 2.90 4.48 -12.82
C VAL A 92 1.69 5.14 -13.50
N LEU A 93 1.89 6.28 -14.17
CA LEU A 93 0.80 7.04 -14.80
C LEU A 93 0.30 6.44 -16.11
N ALA A 94 1.04 5.54 -16.75
CA ALA A 94 0.61 4.86 -17.98
C ALA A 94 -0.56 3.91 -17.76
N ARG A 95 -0.86 3.57 -16.51
CA ARG A 95 -1.91 2.61 -16.15
C ARG A 95 -3.27 3.30 -16.03
N CYS A 96 -4.28 2.65 -16.60
CA CYS A 96 -5.66 3.12 -16.51
C CYS A 96 -6.42 2.54 -15.31
N GLU A 97 -5.90 1.48 -14.69
CA GLU A 97 -6.52 0.78 -13.57
C GLU A 97 -5.51 0.58 -12.43
N PRO A 98 -5.97 0.51 -11.17
CA PRO A 98 -5.13 0.16 -10.04
C PRO A 98 -4.43 -1.18 -10.23
N GLU A 99 -3.28 -1.32 -9.58
CA GLU A 99 -2.58 -2.60 -9.58
C GLU A 99 -3.34 -3.66 -8.80
N PRO A 100 -3.47 -4.89 -9.32
CA PRO A 100 -3.92 -6.01 -8.51
C PRO A 100 -3.04 -6.15 -7.27
N ILE A 101 -3.67 -6.20 -6.10
CA ILE A 101 -2.95 -6.22 -4.81
C ILE A 101 -1.92 -7.36 -4.73
N ASP A 102 -2.17 -8.49 -5.40
CA ASP A 102 -1.26 -9.64 -5.41
C ASP A 102 0.04 -9.35 -6.19
N ALA A 103 0.02 -8.46 -7.18
CA ALA A 103 1.23 -7.98 -7.85
C ALA A 103 2.00 -7.01 -6.95
N VAL A 104 1.29 -6.14 -6.22
CA VAL A 104 1.91 -5.24 -5.23
C VAL A 104 2.59 -6.02 -4.11
N LEU A 105 1.91 -7.02 -3.53
CA LEU A 105 2.44 -7.86 -2.47
C LEU A 105 3.66 -8.67 -2.90
N ARG A 106 3.69 -9.14 -4.16
CA ARG A 106 4.90 -9.77 -4.71
C ARG A 106 6.08 -8.81 -4.75
N ARG A 107 5.87 -7.53 -5.10
CA ARG A 107 6.94 -6.51 -5.05
C ARG A 107 7.34 -6.16 -3.61
N VAL A 108 6.38 -6.06 -2.69
CA VAL A 108 6.67 -5.90 -1.26
C VAL A 108 7.55 -7.05 -0.78
N LYS A 109 7.19 -8.31 -1.09
CA LYS A 109 7.98 -9.48 -0.71
C LYS A 109 9.39 -9.46 -1.29
N ALA A 110 9.51 -9.16 -2.59
CA ALA A 110 10.80 -9.11 -3.28
C ALA A 110 11.75 -8.06 -2.68
N ASN A 111 11.21 -6.99 -2.10
CA ASN A 111 11.98 -5.86 -1.58
C ASN A 111 11.86 -5.69 -0.07
N VAL A 112 11.36 -6.69 0.67
CA VAL A 112 10.99 -6.53 2.09
C VAL A 112 12.17 -6.07 2.95
N THR A 113 13.38 -6.61 2.71
CA THR A 113 14.59 -6.19 3.42
C THR A 113 14.93 -4.73 3.13
N THR A 114 14.89 -4.32 1.85
CA THR A 114 15.13 -2.93 1.45
C THR A 114 14.10 -1.97 2.03
N LEU A 115 12.83 -2.37 2.12
CA LEU A 115 11.79 -1.61 2.79
C LEU A 115 12.07 -1.48 4.29
N CYS A 116 12.45 -2.57 4.97
CA CYS A 116 12.81 -2.54 6.38
C CYS A 116 13.96 -1.57 6.65
N ASP A 117 15.02 -1.59 5.83
CA ASP A 117 16.15 -0.69 5.96
C ASP A 117 15.76 0.77 5.68
N ALA A 118 14.96 0.99 4.64
CA ALA A 118 14.55 2.33 4.22
C ALA A 118 13.63 3.01 5.23
N PHE A 119 12.76 2.25 5.91
CA PHE A 119 11.79 2.76 6.89
C PHE A 119 12.28 2.64 8.34
N SER A 120 13.58 2.45 8.57
CA SER A 120 14.15 2.37 9.92
C SER A 120 15.35 3.26 10.15
N GLY A 121 15.62 3.51 11.44
CA GLY A 121 16.81 4.21 11.92
C GLY A 121 17.05 5.56 11.24
N HIS A 122 18.30 5.81 10.84
CA HIS A 122 18.71 7.08 10.24
C HIS A 122 18.24 7.27 8.78
N GLN A 123 17.85 6.19 8.09
CA GLN A 123 17.42 6.26 6.69
C GLN A 123 15.96 6.71 6.56
N GLU A 124 15.13 6.43 7.58
CA GLU A 124 13.69 6.71 7.56
C GLU A 124 13.35 8.14 7.14
N ARG A 125 13.98 9.14 7.77
CA ARG A 125 13.73 10.55 7.42
C ARG A 125 14.08 10.89 5.96
N LEU A 126 15.16 10.30 5.44
CA LEU A 126 15.57 10.50 4.05
C LEU A 126 14.59 9.81 3.09
N THR A 127 14.21 8.57 3.40
CA THR A 127 13.21 7.81 2.63
C THR A 127 11.89 8.57 2.57
N ARG A 128 11.39 9.05 3.71
CA ARG A 128 10.16 9.85 3.78
C ARG A 128 10.24 11.10 2.90
N ALA A 129 11.35 11.83 2.94
CA ALA A 129 11.52 13.00 2.09
C ALA A 129 11.51 12.64 0.59
N ARG A 130 12.06 11.48 0.21
CA ARG A 130 12.00 10.97 -1.17
C ARG A 130 10.58 10.59 -1.58
N VAL A 131 9.84 9.92 -0.69
CA VAL A 131 8.44 9.54 -0.93
C VAL A 131 7.55 10.77 -1.05
N ASP A 132 7.71 11.76 -0.17
CA ASP A 132 6.99 13.04 -0.26
C ASP A 132 7.30 13.79 -1.56
N ARG A 133 8.53 13.68 -2.08
CA ARG A 133 8.90 14.25 -3.38
C ARG A 133 8.25 13.47 -4.53
N ALA A 134 8.33 12.14 -4.51
CA ALA A 134 7.70 11.28 -5.51
C ALA A 134 6.18 11.54 -5.63
N ALA A 135 5.49 11.71 -4.51
CA ALA A 135 4.07 12.07 -4.48
C ALA A 135 3.78 13.41 -5.18
N ARG A 136 4.62 14.43 -4.96
CA ARG A 136 4.50 15.72 -5.65
C ARG A 136 4.76 15.58 -7.15
N ASP A 137 5.87 14.94 -7.51
CA ASP A 137 6.27 14.75 -8.91
C ASP A 137 5.18 13.97 -9.69
N ARG A 138 4.61 12.91 -9.10
CA ARG A 138 3.49 12.15 -9.67
C ARG A 138 2.24 13.00 -9.82
N GLY A 139 1.88 13.80 -8.81
CA GLY A 139 0.73 14.70 -8.85
C GLY A 139 0.86 15.78 -9.94
N GLU A 140 2.04 16.40 -10.06
CA GLU A 140 2.34 17.39 -11.10
C GLU A 140 2.26 16.79 -12.51
N ALA A 141 2.86 15.61 -12.70
CA ALA A 141 2.82 14.90 -13.97
C ALA A 141 1.38 14.50 -14.35
N PHE A 142 0.58 14.04 -13.38
CA PHE A 142 -0.84 13.74 -13.60
C PHE A 142 -1.63 14.98 -14.06
N ILE A 143 -1.49 16.11 -13.37
CA ILE A 143 -2.16 17.37 -13.73
C ILE A 143 -1.71 17.85 -15.11
N SER A 144 -0.40 17.77 -15.42
CA SER A 144 0.14 18.12 -16.74
C SER A 144 -0.51 17.27 -17.84
N ARG A 145 -0.65 15.97 -17.62
CA ARG A 145 -1.30 15.03 -18.56
C ARG A 145 -2.78 15.35 -18.78
N LEU A 146 -3.49 15.77 -17.74
CA LEU A 146 -4.89 16.23 -17.86
C LEU A 146 -5.00 17.52 -18.67
N ARG A 147 -4.07 18.46 -18.50
CA ARG A 147 -4.06 19.75 -19.21
C ARG A 147 -3.59 19.64 -20.66
N GLY A 148 -2.70 18.69 -20.97
CA GLY A 148 -2.14 18.43 -22.29
C GLY A 148 -2.98 17.51 -23.19
N LYS A 149 -3.99 16.81 -22.65
CA LYS A 149 -4.99 16.05 -23.43
C LYS A 149 -6.07 16.97 -24.02
N LYS A 150 -5.66 17.94 -24.85
CA LYS A 150 -6.53 18.60 -25.82
C LYS A 150 -6.26 18.04 -27.21
#